data_AF-A0A6Y4B0T5-F1
#
_entry.id   AF-A0A6Y4B0T5-F1
#
_cell.length_a   1.000
_cell.length_b   1.000
_cell.length_c   1.000
_cell.angle_alpha   90.00
_cell.angle_beta   90.00
_cell.angle_gamma   90.00
#
_symmetry.space_group_name_H-M   'P 1'
#
loop_
_entity.id
_entity.type
_entity.pdbx_description
1 polymer ?
#
loop_
_entity_poly.entity_id
_entity_poly.type
_entity_poly.pdbx_seq_one_letter_code
_entity_poly.pdbx_strand_id
1 'polypeptide(L)'
;MARFYLNVPFEEKNLAKQKGAQWDQEQRKWFVPQGKNPIYFIRWIKELNEHDYNVFSQRFYIAESYQSCWRCKKTTPVFGIFLPRWYKYRDVIWGVDPAEWEDCILDEWYETSSPKGMEYFDSKKNMIYRWLTSRVWW
;
A
#
# COMPACT_ATOMS: atom_id res chain seq x y z
N MET A 1 5.36 -23.76 -8.89
CA MET A 1 4.95 -22.62 -8.05
C MET A 1 5.74 -21.40 -8.47
N ALA A 2 5.10 -20.24 -8.66
CA ALA A 2 5.78 -19.02 -9.11
C ALA A 2 6.68 -18.46 -7.99
N ARG A 3 7.96 -18.22 -8.30
CA ARG A 3 8.89 -17.48 -7.43
C ARG A 3 8.75 -16.00 -7.73
N PHE A 4 8.67 -15.18 -6.68
CA PHE A 4 8.55 -13.72 -6.82
C PHE A 4 9.96 -13.10 -6.78
N TYR A 5 10.47 -12.67 -7.93
CA TYR A 5 11.83 -12.15 -8.07
C TYR A 5 11.91 -10.65 -7.75
N LEU A 6 13.05 -10.22 -7.25
CA LEU A 6 13.34 -8.88 -6.78
C LEU A 6 14.53 -8.29 -7.56
N ASN A 7 14.45 -6.99 -7.85
CA ASN A 7 15.54 -6.23 -8.45
C ASN A 7 16.28 -5.46 -7.34
N VAL A 8 17.17 -6.17 -6.66
CA VAL A 8 17.96 -5.62 -5.54
C VAL A 8 19.28 -5.06 -6.08
N PRO A 9 19.57 -3.75 -5.88
CA PRO A 9 20.90 -3.20 -6.16
C PRO A 9 21.97 -3.88 -5.33
N PHE A 10 23.21 -3.95 -5.83
CA PHE A 10 24.30 -4.64 -5.13
C PHE A 10 24.58 -4.07 -3.73
N GLU A 11 24.39 -2.77 -3.55
CA GLU A 11 24.57 -2.08 -2.27
C GLU A 11 23.56 -2.52 -1.21
N GLU A 12 22.34 -2.85 -1.63
CA GLU A 12 21.24 -3.28 -0.75
C GLU A 12 21.16 -4.80 -0.53
N LYS A 13 22.12 -5.57 -1.08
CA LYS A 13 22.11 -7.04 -0.97
C LYS A 13 22.06 -7.55 0.47
N ASN A 14 22.76 -6.87 1.38
CA ASN A 14 22.80 -7.23 2.80
C ASN A 14 21.44 -6.98 3.46
N LEU A 15 20.77 -5.88 3.08
CA LEU A 15 19.45 -5.53 3.56
C LEU A 15 18.39 -6.54 3.05
N ALA A 16 18.45 -6.92 1.78
CA ALA A 16 17.57 -7.95 1.21
C ALA A 16 17.73 -9.29 1.93
N LYS A 17 18.98 -9.72 2.17
CA LYS A 17 19.28 -10.93 2.92
C LYS A 17 18.77 -10.85 4.37
N GLN A 18 18.96 -9.72 5.04
CA GLN A 18 18.47 -9.49 6.41
C GLN A 18 16.92 -9.56 6.48
N LYS A 19 16.22 -9.02 5.48
CA LYS A 19 14.75 -9.12 5.38
C LYS A 19 14.26 -10.53 5.02
N GLY A 20 15.17 -11.44 4.68
CA GLY A 20 14.89 -12.85 4.42
C GLY A 20 14.66 -13.18 2.94
N ALA A 21 15.11 -12.34 2.00
CA ALA A 21 15.19 -12.74 0.60
C ALA A 21 16.26 -13.82 0.42
N GLN A 22 16.06 -14.69 -0.56
CA GLN A 22 17.02 -15.72 -0.95
C GLN A 22 17.59 -15.42 -2.34
N TRP A 23 18.82 -15.86 -2.57
CA TRP A 23 19.49 -15.71 -3.86
C TRP A 23 19.29 -16.98 -4.69
N ASP A 24 18.75 -16.82 -5.90
CA ASP A 24 18.65 -17.87 -6.89
C ASP A 24 19.92 -17.85 -7.77
N GLN A 25 20.73 -18.91 -7.71
CA GLN A 25 21.97 -18.99 -8.49
C GLN A 25 21.73 -19.22 -9.98
N GLU A 26 20.63 -19.88 -10.36
CA GLU A 26 20.31 -20.19 -11.75
C GLU A 26 19.85 -18.94 -12.48
N GLN A 27 18.94 -18.19 -11.85
CA GLN A 27 18.42 -16.93 -12.40
C GLN A 27 19.28 -15.71 -12.08
N ARG A 28 20.25 -15.86 -11.18
CA ARG A 28 21.09 -14.78 -10.63
C ARG A 28 20.24 -13.60 -10.15
N LYS A 29 19.18 -13.91 -9.41
CA LYS A 29 18.21 -12.94 -8.90
C LYS A 29 17.84 -13.23 -7.46
N TRP A 30 17.50 -12.18 -6.72
CA TRP A 30 16.89 -12.31 -5.42
C TRP A 30 15.43 -12.72 -5.57
N PHE A 31 14.91 -13.52 -4.65
CA PHE A 31 13.50 -13.89 -4.61
C PHE A 31 12.97 -13.94 -3.18
N VAL A 32 11.66 -13.77 -3.05
CA VAL A 32 10.96 -13.92 -1.77
C VAL A 32 10.65 -15.41 -1.56
N PRO A 33 11.22 -16.05 -0.52
CA PRO A 33 10.92 -17.46 -0.25
C PRO A 33 9.48 -17.63 0.24
N GLN A 34 8.94 -18.84 0.05
CA GLN A 34 7.57 -19.15 0.45
C GLN A 34 7.35 -18.91 1.95
N GLY A 35 6.22 -18.29 2.31
CA GLY A 35 5.88 -17.95 3.68
C GLY A 35 6.48 -16.63 4.17
N LYS A 36 7.35 -15.98 3.40
CA LYS A 36 7.72 -14.58 3.64
C LYS A 36 6.74 -13.65 2.96
N ASN A 37 6.44 -12.57 3.67
CA ASN A 37 5.51 -11.57 3.21
C ASN A 37 6.22 -10.66 2.16
N PRO A 38 5.76 -10.60 0.90
CA PRO A 38 6.33 -9.75 -0.15
C PRO A 38 6.34 -8.27 0.20
N ILE A 39 5.50 -7.83 1.15
CA ILE A 39 5.38 -6.44 1.58
C ILE A 39 6.70 -5.84 2.09
N TYR A 40 7.57 -6.68 2.66
CA TYR A 40 8.87 -6.23 3.15
C TYR A 40 9.87 -5.93 2.04
N PHE A 41 9.56 -6.36 0.81
CA PHE A 41 10.43 -6.27 -0.35
C PHE A 41 9.93 -5.27 -1.39
N ILE A 42 8.84 -4.53 -1.13
CA ILE A 42 8.20 -3.57 -2.06
C ILE A 42 9.22 -2.68 -2.78
N ARG A 43 10.23 -2.18 -2.07
CA ARG A 43 11.28 -1.31 -2.65
C ARG A 43 12.06 -1.95 -3.81
N TRP A 44 12.10 -3.28 -3.90
CA TRP A 44 12.79 -4.03 -4.95
C TRP A 44 11.83 -4.66 -5.96
N ILE A 45 10.54 -4.34 -5.88
CA ILE A 45 9.51 -4.79 -6.82
C ILE A 45 9.41 -3.75 -7.93
N LYS A 46 9.85 -4.13 -9.13
CA LYS A 46 9.96 -3.22 -10.28
C LYS A 46 8.58 -2.68 -10.67
N GLU A 47 7.59 -3.56 -10.72
CA GLU A 47 6.22 -3.27 -11.13
C GLU A 47 5.53 -2.26 -10.20
N LEU A 48 5.94 -2.19 -8.93
CA LEU A 48 5.39 -1.22 -7.97
C LEU A 48 6.08 0.14 -8.01
N ASN A 49 7.30 0.20 -8.55
CA ASN A 49 8.08 1.43 -8.62
C ASN A 49 7.99 2.10 -10.01
N GLU A 50 7.67 1.35 -11.07
CA GLU A 50 7.57 1.87 -12.44
C GLU A 50 6.19 2.43 -12.80
N HIS A 51 5.19 2.13 -11.98
CA HIS A 51 3.81 2.57 -12.19
C HIS A 51 3.37 3.43 -11.00
N ASP A 52 2.48 4.40 -11.26
CA ASP A 52 1.89 5.29 -10.24
C ASP A 52 0.86 4.56 -9.36
N TYR A 53 1.20 3.37 -8.86
CA TYR A 53 0.37 2.64 -7.91
C TYR A 53 0.53 3.24 -6.52
N ASN A 54 -0.59 3.64 -5.93
CA ASN A 54 -0.62 4.23 -4.60
C ASN A 54 -1.05 3.26 -3.50
N VAL A 55 -1.40 2.01 -3.83
CA VAL A 55 -1.88 1.02 -2.86
C VAL A 55 -1.31 -0.36 -3.19
N PHE A 56 -0.76 -1.03 -2.19
CA PHE A 56 -0.32 -2.42 -2.28
C PHE A 56 -0.94 -3.26 -1.17
N SER A 57 -1.57 -4.37 -1.55
CA SER A 57 -2.00 -5.41 -0.62
C SER A 57 -1.84 -6.79 -1.23
N GLN A 58 -1.37 -7.76 -0.45
CA GLN A 58 -1.30 -9.16 -0.90
C GLN A 58 -2.68 -9.80 -1.07
N ARG A 59 -3.67 -9.31 -0.32
CA ARG A 59 -5.03 -9.83 -0.31
C ARG A 59 -5.99 -8.67 -0.26
N PHE A 60 -7.08 -8.79 -0.98
CA PHE A 60 -8.20 -7.88 -0.88
C PHE A 60 -9.48 -8.70 -0.83
N TYR A 61 -10.53 -8.09 -0.31
CA TYR A 61 -11.86 -8.67 -0.29
C TYR A 61 -12.76 -7.80 -1.14
N ILE A 62 -13.69 -8.43 -1.83
CA ILE A 62 -14.80 -7.72 -2.47
C ILE A 62 -15.96 -7.83 -1.49
N ALA A 63 -16.33 -6.71 -0.88
CA ALA A 63 -17.48 -6.62 0.00
C ALA A 63 -18.73 -6.37 -0.85
N GLU A 64 -19.70 -7.26 -0.76
CA GLU A 64 -21.03 -7.05 -1.33
C GLU A 64 -21.94 -6.39 -0.27
N SER A 65 -22.70 -5.39 -0.70
CA SER A 65 -23.73 -4.73 0.07
C SER A 65 -24.91 -4.38 -0.84
N TYR A 66 -25.99 -3.84 -0.29
CA TYR A 66 -27.20 -3.52 -1.03
C TYR A 66 -27.60 -2.06 -0.80
N GLN A 67 -27.97 -1.36 -1.87
CA GLN A 67 -28.45 0.02 -1.84
C GLN A 67 -29.73 0.14 -2.66
N SER A 68 -30.67 0.95 -2.20
CA SER A 68 -31.88 1.25 -2.97
C SER A 68 -31.57 2.28 -4.05
N CYS A 69 -31.87 1.96 -5.31
CA CYS A 69 -31.68 2.89 -6.42
C CYS A 69 -32.41 4.21 -6.16
N TRP A 70 -31.70 5.34 -6.22
CA TRP A 70 -32.27 6.66 -5.97
C TRP A 70 -33.46 6.98 -6.90
N ARG A 71 -33.42 6.45 -8.13
CA ARG A 71 -34.43 6.65 -9.18
C ARG A 71 -35.60 5.68 -9.13
N CYS A 72 -35.35 4.36 -9.20
CA CYS A 72 -36.42 3.36 -9.35
C CYS A 72 -36.76 2.57 -8.08
N LYS A 73 -36.08 2.86 -6.95
CA LYS A 73 -36.24 2.22 -5.63
C LYS A 73 -36.01 0.71 -5.56
N LYS A 74 -35.54 0.08 -6.65
CA LYS A 74 -35.11 -1.32 -6.63
C LYS A 74 -33.85 -1.48 -5.80
N THR A 75 -33.74 -2.60 -5.09
CA THR A 75 -32.53 -3.01 -4.38
C THR A 75 -31.47 -3.43 -5.39
N THR A 76 -30.30 -2.80 -5.33
CA THR A 76 -29.16 -3.07 -6.22
C THR A 76 -27.96 -3.49 -5.39
N PRO A 77 -27.26 -4.58 -5.75
CA PRO A 77 -25.99 -4.92 -5.11
C PRO A 77 -24.94 -3.86 -5.46
N VAL A 78 -24.18 -3.44 -4.46
CA VAL A 78 -23.02 -2.57 -4.59
C VAL A 78 -21.80 -3.32 -4.07
N PHE A 79 -20.69 -3.16 -4.76
CA PHE A 79 -19.44 -3.84 -4.41
C PHE A 79 -18.40 -2.81 -3.99
N GLY A 80 -17.71 -3.08 -2.89
CA GLY A 80 -16.58 -2.31 -2.39
C GLY A 80 -15.32 -3.16 -2.30
N ILE A 81 -14.15 -2.54 -2.46
CA ILE A 81 -12.87 -3.20 -2.20
C ILE A 81 -12.52 -2.96 -0.72
N PHE A 82 -12.31 -4.03 0.02
CA PHE A 82 -11.88 -3.99 1.41
C PHE A 82 -10.45 -4.52 1.54
N LEU A 83 -9.58 -3.72 2.15
CA LEU A 83 -8.18 -4.06 2.34
C LEU A 83 -7.96 -4.50 3.81
N PRO A 84 -7.36 -5.68 4.05
CA PRO A 84 -7.02 -6.11 5.40
C PRO A 84 -5.95 -5.20 6.02
N ARG A 85 -5.78 -5.30 7.35
CA ARG A 85 -4.63 -4.70 8.03
C ARG A 85 -3.33 -5.09 7.33
N TRP A 86 -2.33 -4.23 7.42
CA TRP A 86 -1.02 -4.43 6.79
C TRP A 86 -1.04 -4.27 5.27
N TYR A 87 -1.96 -3.49 4.70
CA TYR A 87 -1.76 -2.93 3.36
C TYR A 87 -0.79 -1.74 3.43
N LYS A 88 -0.07 -1.48 2.34
CA LYS A 88 0.73 -0.26 2.18
C LYS A 88 0.05 0.70 1.23
N TYR A 89 0.29 1.98 1.44
CA TYR A 89 -0.09 3.01 0.49
C TYR A 89 1.07 3.98 0.31
N ARG A 90 1.17 4.55 -0.88
CA ARG A 90 2.05 5.67 -1.20
C ARG A 90 1.16 6.91 -1.16
N ASP A 91 1.48 7.81 -0.24
CA ASP A 91 0.72 9.06 -0.11
C ASP A 91 1.20 10.02 -1.19
N VAL A 92 0.27 10.54 -1.99
CA VAL A 92 0.54 11.66 -2.90
C VAL A 92 -0.23 12.82 -2.31
N ILE A 93 0.42 13.59 -1.45
CA ILE A 93 -0.23 14.73 -0.79
C ILE A 93 -0.50 15.79 -1.87
N TRP A 94 -1.75 15.89 -2.32
CA TRP A 94 -2.19 16.97 -3.20
C TRP A 94 -2.64 18.16 -2.36
N GLY A 95 -1.96 19.31 -2.49
CA GLY A 95 -2.40 20.60 -1.93
C GLY A 95 -1.43 21.35 -1.02
N VAL A 96 -0.13 21.04 -1.03
CA VAL A 96 0.90 21.81 -0.29
C VAL A 96 1.68 22.69 -1.27
N ASP A 97 1.91 23.95 -0.92
CA ASP A 97 2.65 24.93 -1.72
C ASP A 97 4.05 24.39 -2.08
N PRO A 98 4.47 24.41 -3.37
CA PRO A 98 5.78 23.96 -3.83
C PRO A 98 6.98 24.53 -3.05
N ALA A 99 6.84 25.68 -2.39
CA ALA A 99 7.91 26.29 -1.61
C ALA A 99 8.24 25.54 -0.29
N GLU A 100 7.35 24.67 0.20
CA GLU A 100 7.60 23.84 1.41
C GLU A 100 8.27 22.48 1.10
N TRP A 101 8.72 22.27 -0.16
CA TRP A 101 9.09 20.95 -0.70
C TRP A 101 10.57 20.57 -0.65
N GLU A 102 11.50 21.46 -0.33
CA GLU A 102 12.94 21.13 -0.48
C GLU A 102 13.41 19.99 0.45
N ASP A 103 12.66 19.66 1.51
CA ASP A 103 13.05 18.65 2.51
C ASP A 103 12.06 17.47 2.70
N CYS A 104 10.98 17.38 1.92
CA CYS A 104 9.97 16.32 2.12
C CYS A 104 10.21 15.09 1.21
N ILE A 105 10.37 13.92 1.81
CA ILE A 105 10.57 12.65 1.08
C ILE A 105 9.23 12.20 0.46
N LEU A 106 9.07 12.44 -0.84
CA LEU A 106 7.81 12.29 -1.59
C LEU A 106 7.47 10.85 -2.06
N ASP A 107 8.35 9.87 -1.86
CA ASP A 107 8.20 8.56 -2.53
C ASP A 107 8.23 7.33 -1.61
N GLU A 108 7.92 7.51 -0.33
CA GLU A 108 7.93 6.41 0.65
C GLU A 108 6.60 5.64 0.74
N TRP A 109 6.73 4.32 0.88
CA TRP A 109 5.61 3.42 1.13
C TRP A 109 5.31 3.31 2.62
N TYR A 110 4.15 3.79 3.04
CA TYR A 110 3.69 3.75 4.43
C TYR A 110 2.99 2.42 4.75
N GLU A 111 3.18 1.93 5.98
CA GLU A 111 2.54 0.71 6.47
C GLU A 111 1.41 1.05 7.45
N THR A 112 0.23 0.48 7.25
CA THR A 112 -0.93 0.66 8.15
C THR A 112 -0.80 -0.07 9.50
N SER A 113 0.42 -0.48 9.85
CA SER A 113 0.80 -0.97 11.18
C SER A 113 0.92 0.15 12.22
N SER A 114 1.04 1.40 11.76
CA SER A 114 1.07 2.61 12.57
C SER A 114 -0.35 3.14 12.83
N PRO A 115 -0.68 3.72 14.00
CA PRO A 115 -2.04 4.16 14.37
C PRO A 115 -2.61 5.29 13.51
N LYS A 116 -1.86 5.79 12.52
CA LYS A 116 -2.37 6.65 11.46
C LYS A 116 -3.28 5.80 10.57
N GLY A 117 -4.54 5.66 10.96
CA GLY A 117 -5.51 4.94 10.13
C GLY A 117 -5.89 5.75 8.88
N MET A 118 -6.98 5.36 8.23
CA MET A 118 -7.34 5.91 6.91
C MET A 118 -7.50 7.43 6.96
N GLU A 119 -6.86 8.11 6.01
CA GLU A 119 -6.99 9.55 5.80
C GLU A 119 -7.87 9.79 4.57
N TYR A 120 -8.86 10.67 4.70
CA TYR A 120 -9.75 11.10 3.62
C TYR A 120 -9.71 12.62 3.54
N PHE A 121 -9.31 13.16 2.39
CA PHE A 121 -9.35 14.60 2.15
C PHE A 121 -10.64 15.00 1.44
N ASP A 122 -11.42 15.89 2.07
CA ASP A 122 -12.59 16.53 1.49
C ASP A 122 -12.17 17.86 0.85
N SER A 123 -12.00 17.86 -0.47
CA SER A 123 -11.56 19.02 -1.24
C SER A 123 -12.55 20.18 -1.23
N LYS A 124 -13.84 19.94 -0.97
CA LYS A 124 -14.85 21.01 -0.90
C LYS A 124 -14.79 21.76 0.43
N LYS A 125 -14.38 21.06 1.49
CA LYS A 125 -14.26 21.63 2.84
C LYS A 125 -12.82 21.98 3.20
N ASN A 126 -11.86 21.58 2.37
CA ASN A 126 -10.44 21.68 2.64
C ASN A 126 -10.07 21.04 3.99
N MET A 127 -10.61 19.85 4.26
CA MET A 127 -10.44 19.13 5.55
C MET A 127 -9.90 17.72 5.33
N ILE A 128 -8.99 17.28 6.21
CA ILE A 128 -8.51 15.90 6.27
C ILE A 128 -9.22 15.19 7.43
N TYR A 129 -9.95 14.13 7.10
CA TYR A 129 -10.57 13.21 8.04
C TYR A 129 -9.62 12.04 8.29
N ARG A 130 -9.14 11.88 9.52
CA ARG A 130 -8.26 10.78 9.93
C ARG A 130 -9.02 9.83 10.85
N TRP A 131 -9.18 8.59 10.42
CA TRP A 131 -9.79 7.54 11.24
C TRP A 131 -8.69 6.84 12.03
N LEU A 132 -8.54 7.16 13.31
CA LEU A 132 -7.59 6.44 14.17
C LEU A 132 -8.08 4.99 14.34
N THR A 133 -7.21 4.02 14.01
CA THR A 133 -7.52 2.59 14.21
C THR A 133 -7.24 2.10 15.63
N SER A 134 -6.72 2.96 16.50
CA SER A 134 -6.67 2.72 17.94
C SER A 134 -7.98 3.18 18.59
N ARG A 135 -8.57 2.32 19.45
CA ARG A 135 -9.44 2.82 20.51
C ARG A 135 -8.56 3.66 21.43
N VAL A 136 -8.62 4.96 21.20
CA VAL A 136 -8.07 5.92 22.14
C VAL A 136 -8.98 5.87 23.36
N TRP A 137 -8.53 5.19 24.43
CA TRP A 137 -9.16 5.26 25.74
C TRP A 137 -8.77 6.60 26.38
N TRP A 138 -9.58 7.64 26.18
CA TRP A 138 -9.76 8.72 27.14
C TRP A 138 -11.22 9.17 27.09
#